data_AF-A0A1C4N0Q9-F1
#
_entry.id   AF-A0A1C4N0Q9-F1
#
_cell.length_a   1.000
_cell.length_b   1.000
_cell.length_c   1.000
_cell.angle_alpha   90.00
_cell.angle_beta   90.00
_cell.angle_gamma   90.00
#
_symmetry.space_group_name_H-M   'P 1'
#
loop_
_entity.id
_entity.type
_entity.pdbx_description
1 polymer ?
#
loop_
_entity_poly.entity_id
_entity_poly.type
_entity_poly.pdbx_seq_one_letter_code
_entity_poly.pdbx_strand_id
1 'polypeptide(L)'
;MQSRRDQVQAHRFVVARLTTGLMRSDPDAPESPNSRTNRGMVLGGALGVLVAVGFLVFGFISPGGSTAWQDPKTLIVEQGTGNRYLYDGTLRPIRNYASARLIVGPELASRTVPRTSLAGTPHGSAVGIDGAPDALPPAGGLDAGGWQVCAATRPDDSGQPVAATSLVVDSDQPGTGLGGGQALLVSGPDGTYYLLWHGNRFRLAAGTATADALGYGTADPLPVSATFLDALPASTDLAPPAVPGQGAAGPELDGRPTRVGQVFVVDTPGSAEQYYLLQRAGLVPISTTQAALALSGPDEREASYRGAAPVAVPIAADALNKALVPGSSVAGNEVLPAAPPALLPVGDGQAACVRLDDDGVPSGAAGSPNGGGGNRISLALVSSAALTDPAAATAKAPAAPACLPVDAVVVPPDGGSLVRALGAGGGQVGATTYLVTDAGVKYLIPSAAAAKALGYDLGAARELPSPLLAMLPTGPDLSPQDAVLGRSDTTGTPGCATPAGGATPARTASRAAARTAASTAVLPKT
;
A
#
# COMPACT_ATOMS: atom_id res chain seq x y z
N MET A 1 -39.00 -92.97 -34.20
CA MET A 1 -39.48 -91.58 -34.21
C MET A 1 -38.27 -90.68 -34.42
N GLN A 2 -38.21 -89.93 -35.52
CA GLN A 2 -37.15 -88.93 -35.70
C GLN A 2 -37.30 -87.87 -34.62
N SER A 3 -36.24 -87.59 -33.88
CA SER A 3 -36.30 -86.59 -32.82
C SER A 3 -36.35 -85.20 -33.44
N ARG A 4 -36.93 -84.20 -32.74
CA ARG A 4 -36.88 -82.80 -33.18
C ARG A 4 -35.44 -82.31 -33.41
N ARG A 5 -34.47 -82.92 -32.72
CA ARG A 5 -33.04 -82.64 -32.89
C ARG A 5 -32.54 -83.06 -34.27
N ASP A 6 -32.97 -84.22 -34.76
CA ASP A 6 -32.60 -84.71 -36.09
C ASP A 6 -33.19 -83.83 -37.20
N GLN A 7 -34.43 -83.36 -37.02
CA GLN A 7 -35.05 -82.42 -37.96
C GLN A 7 -34.30 -81.09 -38.03
N VAL A 8 -33.86 -80.56 -36.88
CA VAL A 8 -33.06 -79.33 -36.82
C VAL A 8 -31.68 -79.53 -37.45
N GLN A 9 -31.04 -80.70 -37.25
CA GLN A 9 -29.75 -80.99 -37.87
C GLN A 9 -29.86 -81.17 -39.38
N ALA A 10 -30.89 -81.89 -39.87
CA ALA A 10 -31.15 -82.05 -41.29
C ALA A 10 -31.46 -80.70 -41.96
N HIS A 11 -32.29 -79.85 -41.34
CA HIS A 11 -32.56 -78.51 -41.85
C HIS A 11 -31.29 -77.63 -41.89
N ARG A 12 -30.48 -77.64 -40.82
CA ARG A 12 -29.20 -76.91 -40.80
C ARG A 12 -28.23 -77.39 -41.88
N PHE A 13 -28.19 -78.69 -42.14
CA PHE A 13 -27.36 -79.26 -43.20
C PHE A 13 -27.80 -78.76 -44.58
N VAL A 14 -29.11 -78.77 -44.88
CA VAL A 14 -29.65 -78.26 -46.15
C VAL A 14 -29.38 -76.76 -46.32
N VAL A 15 -29.62 -75.96 -45.28
CA VAL A 15 -29.35 -74.51 -45.31
C VAL A 15 -27.85 -74.21 -45.49
N ALA A 16 -26.98 -74.98 -44.83
CA ALA A 16 -25.53 -74.86 -45.00
C ALA A 16 -25.11 -75.14 -46.45
N ARG A 17 -25.67 -76.18 -47.07
CA ARG A 17 -25.40 -76.55 -48.47
C ARG A 17 -25.87 -75.51 -49.49
N LEU A 18 -27.05 -74.92 -49.25
CA LEU A 18 -27.58 -73.83 -50.09
C LEU A 18 -26.72 -72.56 -49.98
N THR A 19 -26.26 -72.23 -48.77
CA THR A 19 -25.44 -71.04 -48.53
C THR A 19 -24.00 -71.19 -49.08
N THR A 20 -23.39 -72.38 -48.99
CA THR A 20 -22.11 -72.66 -49.66
C THR A 20 -22.23 -72.63 -51.18
N GLY A 21 -23.28 -73.22 -51.76
CA GLY A 21 -23.54 -73.19 -53.19
C GLY A 21 -23.69 -71.76 -53.74
N LEU A 22 -24.36 -70.88 -53.00
CA LEU A 22 -24.50 -69.47 -53.38
C LEU A 22 -23.19 -68.65 -53.28
N MET A 23 -22.37 -68.91 -52.25
CA MET A 23 -21.16 -68.11 -52.00
C MET A 23 -19.90 -68.62 -52.71
N ARG A 24 -19.78 -69.92 -52.97
CA ARG A 24 -18.58 -70.56 -53.53
C ARG A 24 -18.83 -71.41 -54.77
N SER A 25 -20.06 -71.48 -55.28
CA SER A 25 -20.48 -72.35 -56.41
C SER A 25 -20.23 -73.86 -56.21
N ASP A 26 -19.82 -74.26 -55.00
CA ASP A 26 -19.52 -75.64 -54.62
C ASP A 26 -20.34 -76.00 -53.36
N PRO A 27 -21.45 -76.77 -53.51
CA PRO A 27 -22.30 -77.16 -52.40
C PRO A 27 -21.65 -78.21 -51.48
N ASP A 28 -20.59 -78.90 -51.92
CA ASP A 28 -19.95 -80.01 -51.20
C ASP A 28 -18.58 -79.65 -50.60
N ALA A 29 -18.22 -78.36 -50.61
CA ALA A 29 -17.00 -77.87 -49.99
C ALA A 29 -16.94 -78.27 -48.50
N PRO A 30 -15.91 -79.03 -48.06
CA PRO A 30 -15.85 -79.59 -46.70
C PRO A 30 -15.59 -78.54 -45.61
N GLU A 31 -15.07 -77.36 -45.98
CA GLU A 31 -14.82 -76.27 -45.04
C GLU A 31 -15.75 -75.08 -45.31
N SER A 32 -16.44 -74.63 -44.26
CA SER A 32 -17.39 -73.52 -44.37
C SER A 32 -16.71 -72.22 -44.82
N PRO A 33 -17.36 -71.40 -45.67
CA PRO A 33 -16.74 -70.26 -46.33
C PRO A 33 -16.26 -69.19 -45.33
N ASN A 34 -16.93 -69.09 -44.18
CA ASN A 34 -16.62 -68.15 -43.10
C ASN A 34 -15.87 -68.80 -41.92
N SER A 35 -15.35 -70.03 -42.04
CA SER A 35 -14.65 -70.73 -40.96
C SER A 35 -13.50 -69.91 -40.37
N ARG A 36 -12.67 -69.28 -41.22
CA ARG A 36 -11.56 -68.41 -40.80
C ARG A 36 -12.05 -67.16 -40.07
N THR A 37 -13.09 -66.51 -40.58
CA THR A 37 -13.68 -65.31 -39.97
C THR A 37 -14.33 -65.62 -38.63
N ASN A 38 -15.13 -66.69 -38.54
CA ASN A 38 -15.78 -67.11 -37.30
C ASN A 38 -14.76 -67.54 -36.25
N ARG A 39 -13.74 -68.34 -36.62
CA ARG A 39 -12.65 -68.71 -35.70
C ARG A 39 -11.90 -67.47 -35.22
N GLY A 40 -11.57 -66.54 -36.13
CA GLY A 40 -10.93 -65.27 -35.78
C GLY A 40 -11.77 -64.40 -34.84
N MET A 41 -13.08 -64.33 -35.05
CA MET A 41 -13.99 -63.55 -34.21
C MET A 41 -14.19 -64.17 -32.82
N VAL A 42 -14.24 -65.51 -32.74
CA VAL A 42 -14.31 -66.22 -31.45
C VAL A 42 -13.00 -66.08 -30.67
N LEU A 43 -11.84 -66.29 -31.31
CA LEU A 43 -10.54 -66.11 -30.67
C LEU A 43 -10.29 -64.66 -30.26
N GLY A 44 -10.61 -63.71 -31.13
CA GLY A 44 -10.51 -62.28 -30.82
C GLY A 44 -11.44 -61.87 -29.69
N GLY A 45 -12.68 -62.38 -29.67
CA GLY A 45 -13.62 -62.17 -28.58
C GLY A 45 -13.12 -62.76 -27.26
N ALA A 46 -12.61 -63.98 -27.26
CA ALA A 46 -12.03 -64.62 -26.08
C ALA A 46 -10.81 -63.85 -25.54
N LEU A 47 -9.94 -63.36 -26.43
CA LEU A 47 -8.80 -62.52 -26.05
C LEU A 47 -9.27 -61.16 -25.49
N GLY A 48 -10.28 -60.54 -26.10
CA GLY A 48 -10.87 -59.30 -25.60
C GLY A 48 -11.48 -59.46 -24.21
N VAL A 49 -12.18 -60.56 -23.97
CA VAL A 49 -12.70 -60.91 -22.63
C VAL A 49 -11.56 -61.13 -21.64
N LEU A 50 -10.50 -61.86 -22.03
CA LEU A 50 -9.32 -62.06 -21.17
C LEU A 50 -8.65 -60.75 -20.78
N VAL A 51 -8.48 -59.82 -21.74
CA VAL A 51 -7.93 -58.49 -21.47
C VAL A 51 -8.83 -57.69 -20.53
N ALA A 52 -10.15 -57.70 -20.77
CA ALA A 52 -11.11 -57.03 -19.89
C ALA A 52 -11.10 -57.60 -18.46
N VAL A 53 -11.02 -58.92 -18.32
CA VAL A 53 -10.86 -59.59 -17.02
C VAL A 53 -9.52 -59.19 -16.38
N GLY A 54 -8.44 -59.12 -17.16
CA GLY A 54 -7.14 -58.64 -16.68
C GLY A 54 -7.21 -57.24 -16.11
N PHE A 55 -7.87 -56.30 -16.80
CA PHE A 55 -8.08 -54.94 -16.30
C PHE A 55 -8.98 -54.91 -15.05
N LEU A 56 -10.00 -55.76 -14.98
CA LEU A 56 -10.88 -55.86 -13.81
C LEU A 56 -10.12 -56.35 -12.58
N VAL A 57 -9.32 -57.40 -12.72
CA VAL A 57 -8.47 -57.92 -11.64
C VAL A 57 -7.43 -56.90 -11.20
N PHE A 58 -6.78 -56.22 -12.16
CA PHE A 58 -5.82 -55.16 -11.86
C PHE A 58 -6.47 -54.00 -11.09
N GLY A 59 -7.68 -53.59 -11.48
CA GLY A 59 -8.45 -52.56 -10.77
C GLY A 59 -8.83 -52.95 -9.33
N PHE A 60 -8.99 -54.25 -9.05
CA PHE A 60 -9.30 -54.75 -7.71
C PHE A 60 -8.06 -54.82 -6.80
N ILE A 61 -6.88 -55.09 -7.37
CA ILE A 61 -5.60 -55.14 -6.65
C ILE A 61 -5.08 -53.73 -6.36
N SER A 62 -5.32 -52.77 -7.25
CA SER A 62 -4.93 -51.37 -7.08
C SER A 62 -6.17 -50.46 -7.14
N PRO A 63 -7.06 -50.51 -6.12
CA PRO A 63 -8.25 -49.68 -6.08
C PRO A 63 -7.83 -48.21 -6.15
N GLY A 64 -8.43 -47.46 -7.08
CA GLY A 64 -8.07 -46.08 -7.37
C GLY A 64 -8.17 -45.19 -6.14
N GLY A 65 -7.02 -44.78 -5.63
CA GLY A 65 -6.88 -43.82 -4.54
C GLY A 65 -5.40 -43.52 -4.39
N SER A 66 -4.91 -42.55 -5.16
CA SER A 66 -3.52 -42.08 -5.03
C SER A 66 -3.29 -41.65 -3.58
N THR A 67 -2.55 -42.42 -2.77
CA THR A 67 -2.17 -42.04 -1.40
C THR A 67 -1.19 -40.88 -1.39
N ALA A 68 -0.80 -40.37 -2.55
CA ALA A 68 0.13 -39.28 -2.68
C ALA A 68 -0.44 -37.96 -2.10
N TRP A 69 -1.73 -37.87 -1.75
CA TRP A 69 -2.27 -36.75 -0.95
C TRP A 69 -1.91 -36.83 0.54
N GLN A 70 -1.44 -37.98 1.03
CA GLN A 70 -0.98 -38.19 2.41
C GLN A 70 0.46 -37.71 2.64
N ASP A 71 1.09 -37.11 1.63
CA ASP A 71 2.40 -36.48 1.78
C ASP A 71 2.26 -35.27 2.74
N PRO A 72 3.04 -35.21 3.84
CA PRO A 72 3.03 -34.08 4.77
C PRO A 72 3.31 -32.72 4.12
N LYS A 73 3.88 -32.71 2.91
CA LYS A 73 4.16 -31.49 2.13
C LYS A 73 3.05 -31.08 1.16
N THR A 74 1.87 -31.68 1.27
CA THR A 74 0.75 -31.43 0.37
C THR A 74 -0.40 -30.70 1.08
N LEU A 75 -0.81 -29.57 0.50
CA LEU A 75 -2.11 -28.95 0.75
C LEU A 75 -3.19 -29.72 -0.02
N ILE A 76 -4.08 -30.37 0.70
CA ILE A 76 -5.19 -31.11 0.14
C ILE A 76 -6.34 -30.14 -0.07
N VAL A 77 -6.84 -30.05 -1.31
CA VAL A 77 -8.04 -29.28 -1.67
C VAL A 77 -9.14 -30.26 -2.04
N GLU A 78 -10.19 -30.34 -1.23
CA GLU A 78 -11.33 -31.20 -1.50
C GLU A 78 -12.06 -30.74 -2.76
N GLN A 79 -12.18 -31.63 -3.74
CA GLN A 79 -12.91 -31.36 -4.97
C GLN A 79 -14.40 -31.16 -4.68
N GLY A 80 -14.97 -30.07 -5.18
CA GLY A 80 -16.40 -29.74 -5.08
C GLY A 80 -16.71 -28.75 -3.96
N THR A 81 -16.16 -28.92 -2.76
CA THR A 81 -16.35 -27.97 -1.64
C THR A 81 -15.26 -26.91 -1.60
N GLY A 82 -14.05 -27.22 -2.08
CA GLY A 82 -12.87 -26.36 -1.93
C GLY A 82 -12.29 -26.35 -0.52
N ASN A 83 -12.78 -27.19 0.40
CA ASN A 83 -12.23 -27.30 1.75
C ASN A 83 -10.75 -27.69 1.69
N ARG A 84 -9.95 -27.13 2.62
CA ARG A 84 -8.50 -27.30 2.62
C ARG A 84 -8.06 -28.06 3.86
N TYR A 85 -7.14 -29.00 3.68
CA TYR A 85 -6.61 -29.83 4.76
C TYR A 85 -5.09 -30.01 4.66
N LEU A 86 -4.45 -30.19 5.80
CA LEU A 86 -3.13 -30.80 5.93
C LEU A 86 -3.27 -32.21 6.53
N TYR A 87 -2.32 -33.10 6.24
CA TYR A 87 -2.34 -34.47 6.75
C TYR A 87 -1.16 -34.74 7.69
N ASP A 88 -1.49 -35.16 8.92
CA ASP A 88 -0.52 -35.53 9.98
C ASP A 88 -0.79 -36.93 10.57
N GLY A 89 -1.52 -37.76 9.82
CA GLY A 89 -2.20 -38.95 10.32
C GLY A 89 -3.71 -38.75 10.47
N THR A 90 -4.14 -37.49 10.64
CA THR A 90 -5.53 -37.05 10.53
C THR A 90 -5.66 -35.91 9.53
N LEU A 91 -6.87 -35.69 8.98
CA LEU A 91 -7.15 -34.50 8.18
C LEU A 91 -7.36 -33.30 9.11
N ARG A 92 -6.41 -32.36 9.09
CA ARG A 92 -6.46 -31.10 9.86
C ARG A 92 -7.01 -30.00 8.96
N PRO A 93 -8.23 -29.47 9.19
CA PRO A 93 -8.73 -28.33 8.43
C PRO A 93 -7.79 -27.14 8.58
N ILE A 94 -7.37 -26.50 7.48
CA ILE A 94 -6.48 -25.33 7.50
C ILE A 94 -7.26 -24.06 7.15
N ARG A 95 -7.07 -23.00 7.96
CA ARG A 95 -7.85 -21.77 7.81
C ARG A 95 -7.48 -20.94 6.58
N ASN A 96 -6.20 -20.85 6.25
CA ASN A 96 -5.69 -20.07 5.12
C ASN A 96 -4.40 -20.63 4.53
N TYR A 97 -4.07 -20.15 3.33
CA TYR A 97 -2.87 -20.54 2.59
C TYR A 97 -1.57 -20.11 3.27
N ALA A 98 -1.49 -18.89 3.83
CA ALA A 98 -0.30 -18.45 4.55
C ALA A 98 0.04 -19.36 5.73
N SER A 99 -0.97 -19.80 6.49
CA SER A 99 -0.79 -20.77 7.57
C SER A 99 -0.30 -22.12 7.06
N ALA A 100 -0.79 -22.59 5.90
CA ALA A 100 -0.29 -23.82 5.30
C ALA A 100 1.20 -23.74 4.97
N ARG A 101 1.63 -22.61 4.38
CA ARG A 101 3.04 -22.29 4.10
C ARG A 101 3.88 -22.20 5.37
N LEU A 102 3.36 -21.55 6.42
CA LEU A 102 4.06 -21.43 7.71
C LEU A 102 4.29 -22.79 8.39
N ILE A 103 3.33 -23.73 8.27
CA ILE A 103 3.44 -25.08 8.86
C ILE A 103 4.34 -26.00 8.03
N VAL A 104 4.19 -26.00 6.71
CA VAL A 104 4.85 -26.96 5.81
C VAL A 104 6.15 -26.44 5.21
N GLY A 105 6.21 -25.15 4.89
CA GLY A 105 7.34 -24.47 4.27
C GLY A 105 7.13 -24.08 2.79
N PRO A 106 8.20 -23.62 2.12
CA PRO A 106 8.14 -23.03 0.77
C PRO A 106 7.96 -24.08 -0.36
N GLU A 107 8.03 -25.37 -0.03
CA GLU A 107 7.85 -26.49 -0.99
C GLU A 107 6.42 -27.06 -0.96
N LEU A 108 5.46 -26.32 -0.37
CA LEU A 108 4.07 -26.75 -0.27
C LEU A 108 3.46 -26.98 -1.67
N ALA A 109 3.13 -28.24 -1.98
CA ALA A 109 2.40 -28.59 -3.19
C ALA A 109 0.89 -28.55 -2.93
N SER A 110 0.08 -28.15 -3.91
CA SER A 110 -1.38 -28.27 -3.82
C SER A 110 -1.88 -29.46 -4.64
N ARG A 111 -2.86 -30.19 -4.10
CA ARG A 111 -3.52 -31.30 -4.80
C ARG A 111 -5.01 -31.28 -4.60
N THR A 112 -5.75 -31.29 -5.70
CA THR A 112 -7.19 -31.46 -5.69
C THR A 112 -7.54 -32.94 -5.54
N VAL A 113 -8.29 -33.28 -4.50
CA VAL A 113 -8.60 -34.66 -4.13
C VAL A 113 -10.12 -34.84 -4.05
N PRO A 114 -10.71 -35.87 -4.70
CA PRO A 114 -12.13 -36.17 -4.56
C PRO A 114 -12.50 -36.51 -3.12
N ARG A 115 -13.69 -36.07 -2.66
CA ARG A 115 -14.21 -36.39 -1.32
C ARG A 115 -14.21 -37.89 -1.00
N THR A 116 -14.47 -38.74 -2.01
CA THR A 116 -14.47 -40.19 -1.86
C THR A 116 -13.10 -40.76 -1.50
N SER A 117 -12.00 -40.11 -1.90
CA SER A 117 -10.64 -40.51 -1.54
C SER A 117 -10.24 -40.11 -0.12
N LEU A 118 -10.92 -39.11 0.46
CA LEU A 118 -10.73 -38.67 1.84
C LEU A 118 -11.61 -39.44 2.83
N ALA A 119 -12.66 -40.11 2.34
CA ALA A 119 -13.64 -40.82 3.15
C ALA A 119 -12.99 -41.88 4.04
N GLY A 120 -13.42 -41.93 5.31
CA GLY A 120 -12.86 -42.85 6.31
C GLY A 120 -11.58 -42.37 6.99
N THR A 121 -10.99 -41.26 6.56
CA THR A 121 -9.84 -40.66 7.25
C THR A 121 -10.34 -39.83 8.45
N PRO A 122 -9.81 -40.02 9.67
CA PRO A 122 -10.21 -39.23 10.82
C PRO A 122 -9.86 -37.75 10.63
N HIS A 123 -10.72 -36.86 11.13
CA HIS A 123 -10.45 -35.42 11.15
C HIS A 123 -9.88 -35.03 12.52
N GLY A 124 -8.82 -34.22 12.51
CA GLY A 124 -8.25 -33.61 13.72
C GLY A 124 -8.77 -32.18 13.94
N SER A 125 -8.19 -31.48 14.91
CA SER A 125 -8.52 -30.08 15.17
C SER A 125 -8.09 -29.16 14.02
N ALA A 126 -8.81 -28.07 13.80
CA ALA A 126 -8.40 -27.07 12.82
C ALA A 126 -7.06 -26.42 13.22
N VAL A 127 -6.27 -26.07 12.21
CA VAL A 127 -4.97 -25.38 12.33
C VAL A 127 -4.97 -24.12 11.49
N GLY A 128 -4.04 -23.23 11.76
CA GLY A 128 -3.87 -21.95 11.06
C GLY A 128 -4.42 -20.76 11.84
N ILE A 129 -3.85 -19.61 11.51
CA ILE A 129 -4.03 -18.32 12.17
C ILE A 129 -5.30 -17.66 11.62
N ASP A 130 -6.27 -17.37 12.47
CA ASP A 130 -7.43 -16.57 12.08
C ASP A 130 -7.00 -15.19 11.61
N GLY A 131 -7.46 -14.79 10.41
CA GLY A 131 -7.19 -13.48 9.82
C GLY A 131 -5.91 -13.37 9.01
N ALA A 132 -5.06 -14.42 9.00
CA ALA A 132 -3.90 -14.47 8.11
C ALA A 132 -4.33 -14.59 6.64
N PRO A 133 -3.52 -14.06 5.70
CA PRO A 133 -3.94 -13.90 4.31
C PRO A 133 -4.02 -15.22 3.56
N ASP A 134 -4.98 -15.29 2.64
CA ASP A 134 -5.13 -16.40 1.70
C ASP A 134 -4.38 -16.17 0.39
N ALA A 135 -4.29 -14.91 -0.05
CA ALA A 135 -3.44 -14.48 -1.15
C ALA A 135 -2.08 -14.05 -0.60
N LEU A 136 -1.03 -14.69 -1.07
CA LEU A 136 0.34 -14.28 -0.81
C LEU A 136 0.94 -13.76 -2.12
N PRO A 137 1.53 -12.55 -2.13
CA PRO A 137 2.27 -12.07 -3.28
C PRO A 137 3.36 -13.09 -3.68
N PRO A 138 3.56 -13.37 -4.97
CA PRO A 138 4.71 -14.18 -5.38
C PRO A 138 5.99 -13.44 -5.01
N ALA A 139 7.06 -14.15 -4.66
CA ALA A 139 8.31 -13.52 -4.22
C ALA A 139 8.92 -12.54 -5.26
N GLY A 140 8.70 -12.78 -6.56
CA GLY A 140 9.13 -11.88 -7.64
C GLY A 140 8.14 -10.76 -7.97
N GLY A 141 7.00 -10.70 -7.29
CA GLY A 141 6.01 -9.62 -7.37
C GLY A 141 5.92 -8.82 -6.08
N LEU A 142 6.87 -9.00 -5.15
CA LEU A 142 7.06 -8.09 -4.02
C LEU A 142 7.86 -6.87 -4.48
N ASP A 143 7.49 -5.70 -3.98
CA ASP A 143 8.27 -4.46 -4.13
C ASP A 143 8.59 -4.13 -5.61
N ALA A 144 7.67 -4.46 -6.50
CA ALA A 144 7.73 -4.20 -7.93
C ALA A 144 7.48 -2.72 -8.28
N GLY A 145 6.88 -1.94 -7.37
CA GLY A 145 6.63 -0.51 -7.54
C GLY A 145 6.90 0.36 -6.31
N GLY A 146 6.68 1.66 -6.47
CA GLY A 146 6.85 2.67 -5.43
C GLY A 146 5.76 2.68 -4.34
N TRP A 147 6.07 3.38 -3.26
CA TRP A 147 5.09 3.77 -2.24
C TRP A 147 4.72 5.24 -2.42
N GLN A 148 3.43 5.56 -2.32
CA GLN A 148 2.96 6.93 -2.49
C GLN A 148 1.87 7.28 -1.47
N VAL A 149 1.90 8.51 -0.95
CA VAL A 149 0.80 9.08 -0.18
C VAL A 149 0.20 10.19 -0.99
N CYS A 150 -1.07 10.03 -1.36
CA CYS A 150 -1.75 10.91 -2.30
C CYS A 150 -2.85 11.71 -1.61
N ALA A 151 -2.90 13.01 -1.88
CA ALA A 151 -4.00 13.89 -1.53
C ALA A 151 -4.81 14.25 -2.77
N ALA A 152 -6.12 14.11 -2.65
CA ALA A 152 -7.10 14.59 -3.60
C ALA A 152 -8.25 15.27 -2.85
N THR A 153 -9.14 15.93 -3.57
CA THR A 153 -10.45 16.34 -3.03
C THR A 153 -11.52 15.37 -3.52
N ARG A 154 -12.48 15.06 -2.65
CA ARG A 154 -13.69 14.33 -3.01
C ARG A 154 -14.92 15.08 -2.52
N PRO A 155 -16.07 14.97 -3.19
CA PRO A 155 -17.31 15.52 -2.65
C PRO A 155 -17.72 14.74 -1.39
N ASP A 156 -18.15 15.45 -0.35
CA ASP A 156 -18.87 14.87 0.78
C ASP A 156 -20.36 14.63 0.44
N ASP A 157 -21.15 14.17 1.42
CA ASP A 157 -22.59 13.90 1.25
C ASP A 157 -23.40 15.14 0.81
N SER A 158 -22.88 16.35 1.06
CA SER A 158 -23.47 17.62 0.64
C SER A 158 -22.93 18.14 -0.69
N GLY A 159 -21.96 17.44 -1.30
CA GLY A 159 -21.27 17.84 -2.52
C GLY A 159 -20.12 18.83 -2.30
N GLN A 160 -19.76 19.14 -1.06
CA GLN A 160 -18.64 20.03 -0.76
C GLN A 160 -17.31 19.28 -0.90
N PRO A 161 -16.27 19.91 -1.48
CA PRO A 161 -14.97 19.28 -1.61
C PRO A 161 -14.32 19.14 -0.23
N VAL A 162 -14.01 17.92 0.15
CA VAL A 162 -13.25 17.58 1.36
C VAL A 162 -11.95 16.88 0.98
N ALA A 163 -10.91 17.11 1.78
CA ALA A 163 -9.62 16.43 1.60
C ALA A 163 -9.80 14.91 1.75
N ALA A 164 -9.18 14.15 0.85
CA ALA A 164 -9.09 12.70 0.88
C ALA A 164 -7.64 12.27 0.74
N THR A 165 -7.21 11.31 1.55
CA THR A 165 -5.85 10.77 1.53
C THR A 165 -5.85 9.29 1.20
N SER A 166 -5.03 8.89 0.23
CA SER A 166 -4.87 7.50 -0.17
C SER A 166 -3.42 7.06 -0.01
N LEU A 167 -3.22 5.88 0.55
CA LEU A 167 -1.93 5.21 0.56
C LEU A 167 -1.86 4.27 -0.63
N VAL A 168 -0.87 4.44 -1.50
CA VAL A 168 -0.59 3.55 -2.63
C VAL A 168 0.65 2.73 -2.30
N VAL A 169 0.54 1.42 -2.39
CA VAL A 169 1.61 0.45 -2.08
C VAL A 169 1.94 -0.31 -3.35
N ASP A 170 3.23 -0.52 -3.60
CA ASP A 170 3.73 -1.40 -4.65
C ASP A 170 3.22 -1.01 -6.06
N SER A 171 3.11 0.29 -6.35
CA SER A 171 2.56 0.76 -7.62
C SER A 171 3.27 2.00 -8.16
N ASP A 172 3.73 1.90 -9.41
CA ASP A 172 4.29 3.01 -10.18
C ASP A 172 3.24 3.64 -11.08
N GLN A 173 2.27 4.30 -10.44
CA GLN A 173 1.27 5.03 -11.21
C GLN A 173 1.93 6.12 -12.06
N PRO A 174 1.56 6.21 -13.36
CA PRO A 174 2.10 7.25 -14.23
C PRO A 174 1.67 8.62 -13.69
N GLY A 175 2.66 9.48 -13.50
CA GLY A 175 2.46 10.82 -12.94
C GLY A 175 3.51 11.79 -13.45
N THR A 176 3.20 13.08 -13.36
CA THR A 176 4.13 14.15 -13.71
C THR A 176 4.84 14.62 -12.46
N GLY A 177 6.13 14.33 -12.35
CA GLY A 177 6.97 14.82 -11.26
C GLY A 177 7.09 16.35 -11.29
N LEU A 178 7.20 16.97 -10.12
CA LEU A 178 7.42 18.41 -10.02
C LEU A 178 8.88 18.76 -10.30
N GLY A 179 9.11 19.73 -11.17
CA GLY A 179 10.44 20.28 -11.44
C GLY A 179 10.98 21.08 -10.25
N GLY A 180 12.29 21.28 -10.18
CA GLY A 180 12.93 21.93 -9.02
C GLY A 180 12.52 23.40 -8.78
N GLY A 181 11.95 24.07 -9.79
CA GLY A 181 11.39 25.42 -9.68
C GLY A 181 9.88 25.47 -9.43
N GLN A 182 9.23 24.32 -9.18
CA GLN A 182 7.78 24.21 -9.00
C GLN A 182 7.44 23.78 -7.57
N ALA A 183 6.29 24.23 -7.07
CA ALA A 183 5.77 23.86 -5.75
C ALA A 183 4.25 23.70 -5.78
N LEU A 184 3.70 23.07 -4.73
CA LEU A 184 2.25 23.06 -4.47
C LEU A 184 1.95 23.92 -3.26
N LEU A 185 0.90 24.73 -3.35
CA LEU A 185 0.34 25.42 -2.20
C LEU A 185 -0.81 24.57 -1.65
N VAL A 186 -0.75 24.22 -0.37
CA VAL A 186 -1.74 23.37 0.29
C VAL A 186 -2.23 24.00 1.59
N SER A 187 -3.44 23.64 2.02
CA SER A 187 -4.03 24.06 3.29
C SER A 187 -4.33 22.84 4.16
N GLY A 188 -3.85 22.87 5.40
CA GLY A 188 -4.12 21.84 6.40
C GLY A 188 -5.54 21.94 6.97
N PRO A 189 -5.97 20.94 7.78
CA PRO A 189 -7.31 20.91 8.37
C PRO A 189 -7.57 22.04 9.38
N ASP A 190 -6.50 22.64 9.92
CA ASP A 190 -6.54 23.81 10.81
C ASP A 190 -6.54 25.15 10.05
N GLY A 191 -6.54 25.11 8.72
CA GLY A 191 -6.43 26.30 7.86
C GLY A 191 -5.01 26.84 7.73
N THR A 192 -3.99 26.15 8.28
CA THR A 192 -2.59 26.55 8.11
C THR A 192 -2.13 26.28 6.68
N TYR A 193 -1.44 27.25 6.07
CA TYR A 193 -0.92 27.15 4.71
C TYR A 193 0.48 26.54 4.72
N TYR A 194 0.73 25.65 3.77
CA TYR A 194 2.04 25.03 3.56
C TYR A 194 2.43 25.13 2.08
N LEU A 195 3.73 25.32 1.83
CA LEU A 195 4.34 25.15 0.52
C LEU A 195 5.03 23.79 0.48
N LEU A 196 4.71 22.98 -0.53
CA LEU A 196 5.35 21.69 -0.76
C LEU A 196 6.38 21.85 -1.87
N TRP A 197 7.65 21.68 -1.53
CA TRP A 197 8.77 21.94 -2.44
C TRP A 197 9.92 20.98 -2.13
N HIS A 198 10.47 20.33 -3.18
CA HIS A 198 11.53 19.28 -3.08
C HIS A 198 11.29 18.25 -1.96
N GLY A 199 10.09 17.68 -1.88
CA GLY A 199 9.79 16.63 -0.90
C GLY A 199 9.79 17.11 0.55
N ASN A 200 9.69 18.42 0.80
CA ASN A 200 9.58 19.00 2.12
C ASN A 200 8.30 19.84 2.23
N ARG A 201 7.76 19.96 3.46
CA ARG A 201 6.67 20.91 3.76
C ARG A 201 7.23 22.13 4.50
N PHE A 202 6.84 23.31 4.04
CA PHE A 202 7.21 24.60 4.61
C PHE A 202 5.97 25.31 5.10
N ARG A 203 5.85 25.55 6.41
CA ARG A 203 4.71 26.28 6.96
C ARG A 203 4.82 27.76 6.62
N LEU A 204 3.73 28.39 6.18
CA LEU A 204 3.67 29.83 5.99
C LEU A 204 3.35 30.49 7.33
N ALA A 205 4.32 31.18 7.92
CA ALA A 205 4.23 31.64 9.31
C ALA A 205 3.07 32.62 9.57
N ALA A 206 2.75 33.48 8.58
CA ALA A 206 1.65 34.44 8.64
C ALA A 206 0.52 34.11 7.66
N GLY A 207 0.39 32.83 7.26
CA GLY A 207 -0.70 32.35 6.40
C GLY A 207 -0.79 33.11 5.08
N THR A 208 -1.94 33.74 4.81
CA THR A 208 -2.20 34.48 3.57
C THR A 208 -1.25 35.65 3.36
N ALA A 209 -0.82 36.36 4.42
CA ALA A 209 0.12 37.47 4.28
C ALA A 209 1.50 36.99 3.76
N THR A 210 1.94 35.82 4.21
CA THR A 210 3.15 35.16 3.67
C THR A 210 2.92 34.69 2.23
N ALA A 211 1.72 34.20 1.91
CA ALA A 211 1.39 33.78 0.55
C ALA A 211 1.41 34.99 -0.42
N ASP A 212 0.80 36.11 -0.04
CA ASP A 212 0.79 37.37 -0.79
C ASP A 212 2.21 37.87 -1.07
N ALA A 213 3.07 37.84 -0.04
CA ALA A 213 4.47 38.22 -0.13
C ALA A 213 5.25 37.45 -1.20
N LEU A 214 4.97 36.15 -1.28
CA LEU A 214 5.62 35.23 -2.22
C LEU A 214 4.97 35.25 -3.61
N GLY A 215 3.94 36.09 -3.82
CA GLY A 215 3.22 36.21 -5.09
C GLY A 215 2.11 35.17 -5.28
N TYR A 216 1.64 34.54 -4.20
CA TYR A 216 0.64 33.46 -4.23
C TYR A 216 -0.77 33.91 -3.82
N GLY A 217 -1.00 35.21 -3.64
CA GLY A 217 -2.24 35.75 -3.08
C GLY A 217 -3.53 35.44 -3.85
N THR A 218 -3.43 35.07 -5.13
CA THR A 218 -4.58 34.68 -5.97
C THR A 218 -4.68 33.17 -6.17
N ALA A 219 -3.83 32.38 -5.53
CA ALA A 219 -3.83 30.93 -5.67
C ALA A 219 -4.78 30.29 -4.67
N ASP A 220 -5.58 29.34 -5.15
CA ASP A 220 -6.41 28.50 -4.29
C ASP A 220 -5.57 27.32 -3.76
N PRO A 221 -5.33 27.23 -2.44
CA PRO A 221 -4.55 26.13 -1.87
C PRO A 221 -5.33 24.81 -1.95
N LEU A 222 -4.67 23.71 -2.29
CA LEU A 222 -5.27 22.38 -2.23
C LEU A 222 -5.54 21.98 -0.76
N PRO A 223 -6.79 21.70 -0.35
CA PRO A 223 -7.08 21.19 0.98
C PRO A 223 -6.51 19.78 1.15
N VAL A 224 -5.77 19.54 2.24
CA VAL A 224 -5.12 18.26 2.54
C VAL A 224 -5.34 17.84 3.98
N SER A 225 -5.21 16.54 4.27
CA SER A 225 -5.29 16.02 5.64
C SER A 225 -3.97 16.23 6.40
N ALA A 226 -4.03 16.15 7.72
CA ALA A 226 -2.82 16.09 8.55
C ALA A 226 -1.96 14.86 8.22
N THR A 227 -2.60 13.70 7.98
CA THR A 227 -1.92 12.44 7.59
C THR A 227 -1.11 12.59 6.30
N PHE A 228 -1.64 13.29 5.30
CA PHE A 228 -0.91 13.58 4.06
C PHE A 228 0.28 14.52 4.32
N LEU A 229 0.06 15.59 5.10
CA LEU A 229 1.14 16.50 5.46
C LEU A 229 2.26 15.75 6.18
N ASP A 230 1.94 14.82 7.08
CA ASP A 230 2.92 14.04 7.86
C ASP A 230 3.72 13.02 7.04
N ALA A 231 3.34 12.79 5.78
CA ALA A 231 4.17 12.04 4.83
C ALA A 231 5.40 12.83 4.36
N LEU A 232 5.43 14.15 4.59
CA LEU A 232 6.53 15.05 4.21
C LEU A 232 7.29 15.52 5.46
N PRO A 233 8.63 15.47 5.46
CA PRO A 233 9.45 16.11 6.47
C PRO A 233 9.12 17.60 6.60
N ALA A 234 8.93 18.06 7.84
CA ALA A 234 8.82 19.49 8.13
C ALA A 234 10.19 20.16 7.94
N SER A 235 10.20 21.22 7.14
CA SER A 235 11.34 22.13 7.02
C SER A 235 11.08 23.40 7.83
N THR A 236 11.99 24.38 7.71
CA THR A 236 11.84 25.67 8.39
C THR A 236 10.60 26.41 7.93
N ASP A 237 9.96 27.17 8.83
CA ASP A 237 8.81 28.00 8.48
C ASP A 237 9.26 29.10 7.50
N LEU A 238 8.42 29.38 6.50
CA LEU A 238 8.54 30.55 5.64
C LEU A 238 8.11 31.79 6.44
N ALA A 239 9.10 32.40 7.09
CA ALA A 239 8.96 33.57 7.94
C ALA A 239 9.99 34.65 7.56
N PRO A 240 9.74 35.93 7.91
CA PRO A 240 10.76 36.97 7.82
C PRO A 240 12.05 36.54 8.54
N PRO A 241 13.25 36.80 7.98
CA PRO A 241 14.50 36.48 8.64
C PRO A 241 14.63 37.18 10.00
N ALA A 242 15.04 36.45 11.04
CA ALA A 242 15.28 37.06 12.34
C ALA A 242 16.47 38.02 12.29
N VAL A 243 16.27 39.31 12.63
CA VAL A 243 17.31 40.34 12.61
C VAL A 243 17.60 40.88 14.01
N PRO A 244 18.73 40.50 14.65
CA PRO A 244 19.09 41.05 15.94
C PRO A 244 19.24 42.58 15.93
N GLY A 245 18.43 43.26 16.74
CA GLY A 245 18.43 44.72 16.80
C GLY A 245 17.67 45.40 15.68
N GLN A 246 16.70 44.71 15.08
CA GLN A 246 15.76 45.28 14.12
C GLN A 246 15.23 46.65 14.59
N GLY A 247 15.18 47.59 13.65
CA GLY A 247 14.79 48.97 13.88
C GLY A 247 15.87 49.87 14.49
N ALA A 248 17.01 49.34 14.95
CA ALA A 248 18.14 50.19 15.38
C ALA A 248 18.65 51.07 14.24
N ALA A 249 19.30 52.19 14.58
CA ALA A 249 19.94 53.06 13.58
C ALA A 249 21.05 52.30 12.85
N GLY A 250 21.01 52.33 11.51
CA GLY A 250 22.06 51.80 10.64
C GLY A 250 23.02 52.88 10.15
N PRO A 251 24.05 52.50 9.38
CA PRO A 251 24.95 53.44 8.71
C PRO A 251 24.20 54.28 7.66
N GLU A 252 24.79 55.40 7.27
CA GLU A 252 24.29 56.17 6.14
C GLU A 252 24.68 55.47 4.83
N LEU A 253 23.70 55.16 3.98
CA LEU A 253 23.91 54.57 2.67
C LEU A 253 23.33 55.51 1.60
N ASP A 254 24.12 55.86 0.59
CA ASP A 254 23.75 56.82 -0.46
C ASP A 254 23.13 58.13 0.05
N GLY A 255 23.70 58.68 1.12
CA GLY A 255 23.23 59.94 1.70
C GLY A 255 21.92 59.81 2.51
N ARG A 256 21.47 58.57 2.80
CA ARG A 256 20.19 58.30 3.47
C ARG A 256 20.39 57.60 4.80
N PRO A 257 19.72 58.03 5.89
CA PRO A 257 19.73 57.31 7.14
C PRO A 257 19.00 55.98 6.97
N THR A 258 19.57 54.90 7.52
CA THR A 258 19.01 53.55 7.40
C THR A 258 18.66 52.97 8.77
N ARG A 259 18.00 51.82 8.76
CA ARG A 259 17.70 51.02 9.94
C ARG A 259 18.03 49.56 9.72
N VAL A 260 18.53 48.92 10.77
CA VAL A 260 18.73 47.47 10.81
C VAL A 260 17.38 46.77 10.53
N GLY A 261 17.38 45.82 9.60
CA GLY A 261 16.18 45.11 9.11
C GLY A 261 15.62 45.65 7.79
N GLN A 262 16.15 46.76 7.26
CA GLN A 262 15.78 47.23 5.92
C GLN A 262 16.38 46.34 4.82
N VAL A 263 15.63 46.19 3.73
CA VAL A 263 16.04 45.47 2.53
C VAL A 263 16.50 46.47 1.48
N PHE A 264 17.62 46.17 0.86
CA PHE A 264 18.25 46.97 -0.19
C PHE A 264 18.33 46.15 -1.47
N VAL A 265 18.25 46.82 -2.61
CA VAL A 265 18.37 46.20 -3.93
C VAL A 265 19.44 46.92 -4.73
N VAL A 266 20.24 46.14 -5.45
CA VAL A 266 21.24 46.66 -6.38
C VAL A 266 20.84 46.23 -7.78
N ASP A 267 20.57 47.21 -8.63
CA ASP A 267 20.33 46.99 -10.05
C ASP A 267 21.68 47.05 -10.79
N THR A 268 22.09 45.91 -11.34
CA THR A 268 23.31 45.80 -12.12
C THR A 268 22.93 45.60 -13.58
N PRO A 269 23.32 46.51 -14.50
CA PRO A 269 22.94 46.40 -15.90
C PRO A 269 23.25 45.02 -16.48
N GLY A 270 22.23 44.36 -17.03
CA GLY A 270 22.35 43.04 -17.64
C GLY A 270 22.40 41.85 -16.67
N SER A 271 22.18 42.08 -15.37
CA SER A 271 22.10 41.03 -14.34
C SER A 271 20.74 41.06 -13.64
N ALA A 272 20.38 39.96 -12.96
CA ALA A 272 19.23 39.95 -12.08
C ALA A 272 19.45 40.87 -10.87
N GLU A 273 18.36 41.44 -10.34
CA GLU A 273 18.39 42.21 -9.10
C GLU A 273 18.98 41.38 -7.95
N GLN A 274 19.84 42.01 -7.15
CA GLN A 274 20.43 41.40 -5.97
C GLN A 274 19.93 42.10 -4.71
N TYR A 275 19.42 41.30 -3.77
CA TYR A 275 18.84 41.78 -2.53
C TYR A 275 19.81 41.62 -1.37
N TYR A 276 19.81 42.61 -0.48
CA TYR A 276 20.64 42.66 0.71
C TYR A 276 19.81 43.05 1.93
N LEU A 277 20.05 42.40 3.07
CA LEU A 277 19.45 42.74 4.35
C LEU A 277 20.47 43.51 5.19
N LEU A 278 20.08 44.66 5.72
CA LEU A 278 20.92 45.42 6.62
C LEU A 278 20.89 44.83 8.04
N GLN A 279 22.02 44.29 8.47
CA GLN A 279 22.26 43.87 9.84
C GLN A 279 23.14 44.89 10.56
N ARG A 280 23.33 44.73 11.88
CA ARG A 280 24.24 45.60 12.67
C ARG A 280 25.68 45.62 12.13
N ALA A 281 26.14 44.49 11.58
CA ALA A 281 27.49 44.36 11.03
C ALA A 281 27.65 44.98 9.63
N GLY A 282 26.56 45.21 8.91
CA GLY A 282 26.57 45.64 7.51
C GLY A 282 25.48 44.95 6.68
N LEU A 283 25.58 45.12 5.36
CA LEU A 283 24.71 44.48 4.37
C LEU A 283 25.12 43.02 4.18
N VAL A 284 24.14 42.12 4.22
CA VAL A 284 24.30 40.68 3.97
C VAL A 284 23.42 40.29 2.79
N PRO A 285 23.94 39.60 1.76
CA PRO A 285 23.14 39.15 0.63
C PRO A 285 22.07 38.14 1.08
N ILE A 286 20.87 38.27 0.52
CA ILE A 286 19.72 37.40 0.80
C ILE A 286 19.09 36.89 -0.50
N SER A 287 18.35 35.79 -0.41
CA SER A 287 17.60 35.26 -1.55
C SER A 287 16.37 36.12 -1.88
N THR A 288 15.81 35.98 -3.08
CA THR A 288 14.56 36.66 -3.48
C THR A 288 13.40 36.28 -2.56
N THR A 289 13.32 35.00 -2.15
CA THR A 289 12.33 34.52 -1.18
C THR A 289 12.51 35.22 0.17
N GLN A 290 13.75 35.30 0.67
CA GLN A 290 14.03 35.97 1.94
C GLN A 290 13.71 37.47 1.88
N ALA A 291 13.98 38.13 0.74
CA ALA A 291 13.63 39.52 0.52
C ALA A 291 12.11 39.74 0.54
N ALA A 292 11.37 38.90 -0.19
CA ALA A 292 9.90 38.92 -0.18
C ALA A 292 9.32 38.76 1.23
N LEU A 293 9.83 37.80 2.01
CA LEU A 293 9.42 37.57 3.39
C LEU A 293 9.76 38.76 4.29
N ALA A 294 10.97 39.31 4.18
CA ALA A 294 11.42 40.48 4.94
C ALA A 294 10.65 41.78 4.63
N LEU A 295 9.91 41.82 3.52
CA LEU A 295 9.08 42.96 3.12
C LEU A 295 7.59 42.81 3.48
N SER A 296 7.18 41.68 4.05
CA SER A 296 5.75 41.36 4.21
C SER A 296 5.16 41.54 5.61
N GLY A 297 5.97 41.53 6.66
CA GLY A 297 5.45 41.46 8.02
C GLY A 297 5.14 42.82 8.66
N PRO A 298 4.16 42.87 9.58
CA PRO A 298 3.78 44.10 10.28
C PRO A 298 4.86 44.60 11.24
N ASP A 299 5.64 43.68 11.82
CA ASP A 299 6.73 44.01 12.74
C ASP A 299 7.89 44.69 11.99
N GLU A 300 8.21 44.21 10.78
CA GLU A 300 9.20 44.81 9.89
C GLU A 300 8.80 46.23 9.51
N ARG A 301 7.53 46.43 9.14
CA ARG A 301 6.95 47.73 8.81
C ARG A 301 7.14 48.74 9.94
N GLU A 302 6.80 48.36 11.17
CA GLU A 302 6.92 49.27 12.31
C GLU A 302 8.38 49.51 12.68
N ALA A 303 9.16 48.44 12.90
CA ALA A 303 10.52 48.56 13.41
C ALA A 303 11.49 49.16 12.38
N SER A 304 11.52 48.60 11.17
CA SER A 304 12.54 48.91 10.15
C SER A 304 12.13 50.04 9.22
N TYR A 305 10.82 50.24 9.02
CA TYR A 305 10.28 51.25 8.10
C TYR A 305 9.44 52.34 8.79
N ARG A 306 9.38 52.37 10.13
CA ARG A 306 8.66 53.40 10.93
C ARG A 306 7.20 53.57 10.50
N GLY A 307 6.52 52.45 10.24
CA GLY A 307 5.12 52.43 9.81
C GLY A 307 4.91 52.62 8.31
N ALA A 308 5.94 53.02 7.54
CA ALA A 308 5.84 53.13 6.09
C ALA A 308 5.87 51.74 5.41
N ALA A 309 5.26 51.63 4.23
CA ALA A 309 5.24 50.39 3.47
C ALA A 309 6.68 49.86 3.25
N PRO A 310 6.99 48.61 3.64
CA PRO A 310 8.29 48.01 3.35
C PRO A 310 8.51 47.94 1.84
N VAL A 311 9.60 48.53 1.38
CA VAL A 311 10.04 48.47 -0.02
C VAL A 311 11.55 48.25 -0.04
N ALA A 312 12.04 47.49 -1.02
CA ALA A 312 13.47 47.37 -1.24
C ALA A 312 14.03 48.74 -1.66
N VAL A 313 15.06 49.20 -0.96
CA VAL A 313 15.65 50.52 -1.22
C VAL A 313 16.79 50.36 -2.23
N PRO A 314 16.72 51.02 -3.41
CA PRO A 314 17.80 50.95 -4.40
C PRO A 314 19.05 51.65 -3.86
N ILE A 315 20.20 51.00 -4.01
CA ILE A 315 21.52 51.57 -3.69
C ILE A 315 22.52 51.36 -4.83
N ALA A 316 23.50 52.25 -4.90
CA ALA A 316 24.60 52.15 -5.83
C ALA A 316 25.62 51.07 -5.41
N ALA A 317 26.31 50.50 -6.39
CA ALA A 317 27.32 49.46 -6.15
C ALA A 317 28.48 49.97 -5.26
N ASP A 318 28.79 51.26 -5.27
CA ASP A 318 29.84 51.83 -4.43
C ASP A 318 29.42 51.90 -2.95
N ALA A 319 28.16 52.22 -2.67
CA ALA A 319 27.60 52.18 -1.32
C ALA A 319 27.49 50.74 -0.79
N LEU A 320 27.10 49.79 -1.65
CA LEU A 320 27.16 48.37 -1.30
C LEU A 320 28.59 47.97 -0.89
N ASN A 321 29.60 48.27 -1.71
CA ASN A 321 30.98 47.87 -1.47
C ASN A 321 31.55 48.39 -0.14
N LYS A 322 31.06 49.54 0.36
CA LYS A 322 31.49 50.12 1.64
C LYS A 322 30.82 49.47 2.86
N ALA A 323 29.65 48.85 2.67
CA ALA A 323 28.80 48.35 3.76
C ALA A 323 28.61 46.82 3.74
N LEU A 324 29.06 46.13 2.68
CA LEU A 324 28.98 44.68 2.55
C LEU A 324 29.82 44.00 3.64
N VAL A 325 29.24 43.01 4.31
CA VAL A 325 29.97 42.19 5.29
C VAL A 325 30.98 41.29 4.56
N PRO A 326 32.29 41.37 4.84
CA PRO A 326 33.27 40.55 4.15
C PRO A 326 33.02 39.05 4.33
N GLY A 327 33.04 38.29 3.23
CA GLY A 327 32.82 36.84 3.25
C GLY A 327 31.35 36.43 3.46
N SER A 328 30.41 37.38 3.52
CA SER A 328 28.99 37.03 3.54
C SER A 328 28.57 36.53 2.15
N SER A 329 27.97 35.34 2.10
CA SER A 329 27.22 34.85 0.96
C SER A 329 25.75 34.76 1.34
N VAL A 330 24.85 34.66 0.34
CA VAL A 330 23.50 34.17 0.63
C VAL A 330 23.70 32.88 1.40
N ALA A 331 23.12 32.76 2.60
CA ALA A 331 23.34 31.60 3.45
C ALA A 331 23.08 30.34 2.61
N GLY A 332 24.17 29.63 2.27
CA GLY A 332 24.19 28.57 1.25
C GLY A 332 23.62 27.25 1.75
N ASN A 333 22.69 27.31 2.69
CA ASN A 333 22.04 26.13 3.19
C ASN A 333 20.69 26.08 2.46
N GLU A 334 20.57 25.11 1.55
CA GLU A 334 19.45 24.80 0.63
C GLU A 334 18.07 24.59 1.29
N VAL A 335 17.89 25.06 2.53
CA VAL A 335 16.68 24.87 3.32
C VAL A 335 15.53 25.65 2.70
N LEU A 336 15.75 26.87 2.20
CA LEU A 336 14.69 27.70 1.59
C LEU A 336 14.90 27.87 0.08
N PRO A 337 13.83 28.00 -0.73
CA PRO A 337 13.97 28.26 -2.15
C PRO A 337 14.63 29.61 -2.41
N ALA A 338 15.56 29.68 -3.37
CA ALA A 338 16.29 30.91 -3.69
C ALA A 338 15.36 32.01 -4.23
N ALA A 339 14.35 31.63 -5.02
CA ALA A 339 13.25 32.48 -5.43
C ALA A 339 11.93 31.73 -5.19
N PRO A 340 10.80 32.45 -4.96
CA PRO A 340 9.51 31.79 -4.80
C PRO A 340 9.23 30.86 -5.98
N PRO A 341 9.08 29.54 -5.76
CA PRO A 341 8.85 28.60 -6.85
C PRO A 341 7.51 28.88 -7.52
N ALA A 342 7.40 28.55 -8.81
CA ALA A 342 6.14 28.64 -9.52
C ALA A 342 5.14 27.62 -8.95
N LEU A 343 3.94 28.08 -8.61
CA LEU A 343 2.89 27.15 -8.18
C LEU A 343 2.43 26.32 -9.36
N LEU A 344 2.40 25.00 -9.18
CA LEU A 344 1.76 24.08 -10.09
C LEU A 344 0.33 23.83 -9.56
N PRO A 345 -0.72 24.30 -10.25
CA PRO A 345 -2.09 24.02 -9.81
C PRO A 345 -2.38 22.53 -9.93
N VAL A 346 -3.13 21.99 -8.97
CA VAL A 346 -3.67 20.64 -9.03
C VAL A 346 -5.03 20.72 -9.71
N GLY A 347 -5.12 20.21 -10.93
CA GLY A 347 -6.35 20.26 -11.72
C GLY A 347 -7.43 19.31 -11.21
N ASP A 348 -8.66 19.52 -11.67
CA ASP A 348 -9.77 18.59 -11.43
C ASP A 348 -9.41 17.19 -11.93
N GLY A 349 -9.68 16.17 -11.10
CA GLY A 349 -9.33 14.78 -11.43
C GLY A 349 -7.84 14.45 -11.30
N GLN A 350 -7.04 15.33 -10.69
CA GLN A 350 -5.67 15.05 -10.29
C GLN A 350 -5.54 14.92 -8.76
N ALA A 351 -4.50 14.22 -8.35
CA ALA A 351 -4.08 14.09 -6.97
C ALA A 351 -2.61 14.53 -6.86
N ALA A 352 -2.27 15.18 -5.76
CA ALA A 352 -0.89 15.47 -5.37
C ALA A 352 -0.35 14.28 -4.58
N CYS A 353 0.70 13.64 -5.06
CA CYS A 353 1.29 12.47 -4.41
C CYS A 353 2.72 12.74 -3.96
N VAL A 354 3.00 12.33 -2.73
CA VAL A 354 4.32 12.19 -2.15
C VAL A 354 4.81 10.79 -2.50
N ARG A 355 5.86 10.69 -3.31
CA ARG A 355 6.47 9.42 -3.69
C ARG A 355 7.68 9.14 -2.82
N LEU A 356 7.77 7.92 -2.32
CA LEU A 356 8.98 7.38 -1.74
C LEU A 356 9.61 6.50 -2.81
N ASP A 357 10.69 7.02 -3.40
CA ASP A 357 11.50 6.28 -4.36
C ASP A 357 12.59 5.53 -3.59
N ASP A 358 12.84 4.28 -3.98
CA ASP A 358 14.01 3.54 -3.48
C ASP A 358 15.18 3.84 -4.41
N ASP A 359 16.22 4.43 -3.86
CA ASP A 359 17.43 4.75 -4.63
C ASP A 359 18.23 3.48 -4.99
N GLY A 360 17.75 2.29 -4.62
CA GLY A 360 18.40 1.00 -4.86
C GLY A 360 19.77 0.84 -4.17
N VAL A 361 20.17 1.81 -3.33
CA VAL A 361 21.42 1.76 -2.58
C VAL A 361 21.16 1.09 -1.24
N PRO A 362 21.77 -0.06 -0.94
CA PRO A 362 21.68 -0.67 0.38
C PRO A 362 22.17 0.33 1.44
N SER A 363 21.34 0.56 2.45
CA SER A 363 21.64 1.34 3.64
C SER A 363 22.93 0.81 4.30
N GLY A 364 24.08 1.39 3.96
CA GLY A 364 25.40 0.90 4.39
C GLY A 364 26.59 1.27 3.49
N ALA A 365 26.37 1.76 2.26
CA ALA A 365 27.45 2.27 1.43
C ALA A 365 27.89 3.68 1.86
N ALA A 366 28.93 3.75 2.71
CA ALA A 366 29.58 5.00 3.10
C ALA A 366 30.27 5.64 1.88
N GLY A 367 29.73 6.75 1.37
CA GLY A 367 30.35 7.48 0.26
C GLY A 367 29.54 8.59 -0.42
N SER A 368 28.25 8.77 -0.09
CA SER A 368 27.49 9.91 -0.62
C SER A 368 27.85 11.21 0.13
N PRO A 369 28.14 12.33 -0.58
CA PRO A 369 28.44 13.62 0.05
C PRO A 369 27.28 14.18 0.89
N ASN A 370 26.06 13.69 0.65
CA ASN A 370 24.89 13.86 1.50
C ASN A 370 24.68 12.54 2.25
N GLY A 371 25.25 12.42 3.46
CA GLY A 371 25.25 11.18 4.22
C GLY A 371 23.85 10.58 4.41
N GLY A 372 23.61 9.44 3.77
CA GLY A 372 22.45 8.58 3.98
C GLY A 372 22.00 7.89 2.69
N GLY A 373 22.19 6.57 2.59
CA GLY A 373 21.39 5.76 1.68
C GLY A 373 19.97 5.74 2.23
N GLY A 374 19.14 6.71 1.83
CA GLY A 374 17.80 6.92 2.36
C GLY A 374 16.82 7.16 1.23
N ASN A 375 15.57 6.74 1.41
CA ASN A 375 14.51 6.90 0.42
C ASN A 375 14.39 8.36 0.00
N ARG A 376 14.42 8.62 -1.31
CA ARG A 376 14.17 9.95 -1.85
C ARG A 376 12.68 10.25 -1.82
N ILE A 377 12.33 11.37 -1.21
CA ILE A 377 10.95 11.87 -1.23
C ILE A 377 10.80 12.84 -2.40
N SER A 378 9.86 12.56 -3.29
CA SER A 378 9.55 13.41 -4.44
C SER A 378 8.04 13.73 -4.49
N LEU A 379 7.68 14.77 -5.25
CA LEU A 379 6.29 15.18 -5.46
C LEU A 379 5.89 14.91 -6.90
N ALA A 380 4.68 14.41 -7.11
CA ALA A 380 4.12 14.20 -8.44
C ALA A 380 2.62 14.52 -8.47
N LEU A 381 2.12 14.90 -9.65
CA LEU A 381 0.69 14.94 -9.93
C LEU A 381 0.29 13.66 -10.67
N VAL A 382 -0.76 13.01 -10.18
CA VAL A 382 -1.23 11.70 -10.64
C VAL A 382 -2.72 11.77 -10.92
N SER A 383 -3.25 10.92 -11.79
CA SER A 383 -4.69 10.90 -12.04
C SER A 383 -5.44 10.34 -10.83
N SER A 384 -6.45 11.06 -10.34
CA SER A 384 -7.25 10.58 -9.20
C SER A 384 -8.06 9.32 -9.52
N ALA A 385 -8.39 9.11 -10.80
CA ALA A 385 -9.07 7.89 -11.26
C ALA A 385 -8.26 6.62 -10.98
N ALA A 386 -6.93 6.73 -11.04
CA ALA A 386 -6.03 5.62 -10.77
C ALA A 386 -5.91 5.32 -9.26
N LEU A 387 -6.33 6.25 -8.39
CA LEU A 387 -6.42 6.06 -6.94
C LEU A 387 -7.76 5.45 -6.48
N THR A 388 -8.75 5.40 -7.38
CA THR A 388 -10.11 4.92 -7.11
C THR A 388 -10.41 3.55 -7.72
N ASP A 389 -9.39 2.79 -8.13
CA ASP A 389 -9.58 1.43 -8.63
C ASP A 389 -10.39 0.62 -7.60
N PRO A 390 -11.43 -0.15 -7.97
CA PRO A 390 -12.18 -1.01 -7.05
C PRO A 390 -11.35 -2.03 -6.23
N ALA A 391 -10.05 -2.22 -6.53
CA ALA A 391 -9.09 -2.87 -5.64
C ALA A 391 -8.71 -2.04 -4.38
N ALA A 392 -9.02 -0.74 -4.35
CA ALA A 392 -8.82 0.21 -3.24
C ALA A 392 -9.79 -0.03 -2.05
N ALA A 393 -10.19 -1.28 -1.83
CA ALA A 393 -11.15 -1.63 -0.80
C ALA A 393 -10.50 -1.49 0.58
N THR A 394 -11.19 -0.74 1.46
CA THR A 394 -10.99 -0.78 2.91
C THR A 394 -10.84 -2.23 3.37
N ALA A 395 -9.76 -2.51 4.10
CA ALA A 395 -9.46 -3.84 4.63
C ALA A 395 -10.71 -4.47 5.28
N LYS A 396 -11.32 -5.45 4.59
CA LYS A 396 -12.38 -6.30 5.14
C LYS A 396 -11.83 -7.51 5.90
N ALA A 397 -10.51 -7.69 5.91
CA ALA A 397 -9.86 -8.71 6.71
C ALA A 397 -9.97 -8.33 8.20
N PRO A 398 -10.15 -9.30 9.11
CA PRO A 398 -10.13 -9.05 10.55
C PRO A 398 -8.73 -8.56 10.95
N ALA A 399 -8.59 -7.25 11.08
CA ALA A 399 -7.36 -6.55 11.39
C ALA A 399 -7.62 -5.47 12.45
N ALA A 400 -6.61 -5.18 13.27
CA ALA A 400 -6.61 -4.01 14.13
C ALA A 400 -6.59 -2.73 13.27
N PRO A 401 -7.33 -1.68 13.67
CA PRO A 401 -7.39 -0.44 12.91
C PRO A 401 -6.01 0.23 12.79
N ALA A 402 -5.80 0.95 11.70
CA ALA A 402 -4.61 1.78 11.50
C ALA A 402 -4.52 2.88 12.57
N CYS A 403 -3.31 3.22 13.02
CA CYS A 403 -3.11 4.33 13.97
C CYS A 403 -3.25 5.70 13.29
N LEU A 404 -2.91 5.79 12.01
CA LEU A 404 -3.05 6.99 11.18
C LEU A 404 -3.97 6.67 9.98
N PRO A 405 -5.28 6.52 10.21
CA PRO A 405 -6.19 6.07 9.15
C PRO A 405 -6.16 7.01 7.95
N VAL A 406 -6.22 6.40 6.76
CA VAL A 406 -6.37 7.05 5.47
C VAL A 406 -7.73 6.68 4.87
N ASP A 407 -8.22 7.45 3.91
CA ASP A 407 -9.52 7.19 3.26
C ASP A 407 -9.49 5.93 2.40
N ALA A 408 -8.34 5.59 1.81
CA ALA A 408 -8.16 4.40 0.99
C ALA A 408 -6.72 3.87 1.04
N VAL A 409 -6.58 2.55 0.89
CA VAL A 409 -5.32 1.87 0.64
C VAL A 409 -5.44 1.17 -0.70
N VAL A 410 -4.51 1.45 -1.61
CA VAL A 410 -4.46 0.93 -2.97
C VAL A 410 -3.23 0.04 -3.09
N VAL A 411 -3.45 -1.25 -3.38
CA VAL A 411 -2.39 -2.20 -3.66
C VAL A 411 -2.77 -2.95 -4.94
N PRO A 412 -1.87 -3.13 -5.92
CA PRO A 412 -2.19 -3.90 -7.12
C PRO A 412 -2.59 -5.34 -6.78
N PRO A 413 -3.47 -5.96 -7.59
CA PRO A 413 -3.80 -7.38 -7.45
C PRO A 413 -2.56 -8.26 -7.52
N ASP A 414 -2.49 -9.28 -6.67
CA ASP A 414 -1.31 -10.16 -6.50
C ASP A 414 -0.01 -9.41 -6.09
N GLY A 415 -0.06 -8.10 -5.88
CA GLY A 415 1.04 -7.26 -5.45
C GLY A 415 1.17 -7.22 -3.94
N GLY A 416 2.27 -6.63 -3.48
CA GLY A 416 2.55 -6.50 -2.05
C GLY A 416 3.97 -6.04 -1.80
N SER A 417 4.27 -5.81 -0.54
CA SER A 417 5.55 -5.20 -0.15
C SER A 417 6.06 -5.84 1.13
N LEU A 418 7.35 -6.22 1.13
CA LEU A 418 8.01 -6.72 2.31
C LEU A 418 8.81 -5.58 2.93
N VAL A 419 8.37 -5.09 4.09
CA VAL A 419 8.81 -3.79 4.60
C VAL A 419 9.41 -3.90 5.98
N ARG A 420 10.58 -3.27 6.18
CA ARG A 420 11.21 -3.11 7.48
C ARG A 420 10.91 -1.72 8.02
N ALA A 421 10.39 -1.67 9.24
CA ALA A 421 10.09 -0.41 9.89
C ALA A 421 11.37 0.32 10.33
N LEU A 422 11.53 1.57 9.88
CA LEU A 422 12.52 2.51 10.37
C LEU A 422 11.92 3.46 11.41
N GLY A 423 12.73 3.90 12.36
CA GLY A 423 12.37 5.00 13.25
C GLY A 423 12.20 6.32 12.49
N ALA A 424 11.52 7.28 13.10
CA ALA A 424 11.27 8.60 12.51
C ALA A 424 12.56 9.38 12.13
N GLY A 425 13.71 9.04 12.73
CA GLY A 425 15.02 9.62 12.40
C GLY A 425 15.89 8.76 11.47
N GLY A 426 15.32 7.78 10.76
CA GLY A 426 16.06 6.86 9.88
C GLY A 426 16.92 5.81 10.60
N GLY A 427 17.00 5.86 11.94
CA GLY A 427 17.62 4.82 12.76
C GLY A 427 16.74 3.57 12.86
N GLN A 428 17.37 2.40 12.97
CA GLN A 428 16.67 1.14 13.21
C GLN A 428 15.97 1.20 14.59
N VAL A 429 14.63 1.20 14.61
CA VAL A 429 13.83 1.11 15.84
C VAL A 429 13.23 -0.28 15.89
N GLY A 430 14.08 -1.26 16.24
CA GLY A 430 13.71 -2.67 16.18
C GLY A 430 13.58 -3.18 14.75
N ALA A 431 14.13 -4.36 14.46
CA ALA A 431 14.08 -4.98 13.13
C ALA A 431 12.70 -5.62 12.86
N THR A 432 11.60 -4.87 13.05
CA THR A 432 10.25 -5.38 12.76
C THR A 432 10.00 -5.35 11.27
N THR A 433 9.71 -6.52 10.69
CA THR A 433 9.40 -6.66 9.27
C THR A 433 7.95 -7.04 9.10
N TYR A 434 7.26 -6.39 8.17
CA TYR A 434 5.87 -6.65 7.84
C TYR A 434 5.74 -7.12 6.40
N LEU A 435 4.78 -8.01 6.15
CA LEU A 435 4.26 -8.27 4.81
C LEU A 435 3.00 -7.44 4.61
N VAL A 436 2.96 -6.63 3.56
CA VAL A 436 1.76 -5.97 3.08
C VAL A 436 1.23 -6.75 1.89
N THR A 437 -0.05 -7.12 1.91
CA THR A 437 -0.70 -7.85 0.81
C THR A 437 -1.64 -6.93 0.03
N ASP A 438 -2.12 -7.43 -1.11
CA ASP A 438 -3.14 -6.80 -1.96
C ASP A 438 -4.43 -6.38 -1.20
N ALA A 439 -4.74 -7.03 -0.09
CA ALA A 439 -5.80 -6.65 0.84
C ALA A 439 -5.57 -5.33 1.62
N GLY A 440 -4.42 -4.68 1.45
CA GLY A 440 -4.10 -3.43 2.13
C GLY A 440 -3.89 -3.57 3.65
N VAL A 441 -3.46 -4.76 4.10
CA VAL A 441 -3.19 -5.07 5.52
C VAL A 441 -1.73 -5.43 5.67
N LYS A 442 -1.11 -4.93 6.75
CA LYS A 442 0.24 -5.35 7.13
C LYS A 442 0.21 -6.47 8.17
N TYR A 443 1.05 -7.47 8.01
CA TYR A 443 1.17 -8.62 8.90
C TYR A 443 2.61 -8.73 9.40
N LEU A 444 2.81 -8.84 10.72
CA LEU A 444 4.16 -8.98 11.27
C LEU A 444 4.78 -10.32 10.87
N ILE A 445 6.01 -10.30 10.38
CA ILE A 445 6.82 -11.51 10.20
C ILE A 445 7.82 -11.57 11.36
N PRO A 446 7.59 -12.44 12.36
CA PRO A 446 8.34 -12.40 13.62
C PRO A 446 9.76 -12.99 13.53
N SER A 447 10.10 -13.69 12.44
CA SER A 447 11.41 -14.33 12.30
C SER A 447 11.80 -14.65 10.85
N ALA A 448 13.10 -14.88 10.62
CA ALA A 448 13.61 -15.35 9.33
C ALA A 448 13.06 -16.75 8.94
N ALA A 449 12.76 -17.59 9.93
CA ALA A 449 12.14 -18.90 9.68
C ALA A 449 10.72 -18.74 9.11
N ALA A 450 9.94 -17.78 9.64
CA ALA A 450 8.61 -17.45 9.14
C ALA A 450 8.68 -16.91 7.69
N ALA A 451 9.60 -15.96 7.43
CA ALA A 451 9.81 -15.43 6.08
C ALA A 451 10.15 -16.55 5.08
N LYS A 452 11.12 -17.41 5.43
CA LYS A 452 11.53 -18.54 4.60
C LYS A 452 10.39 -19.54 4.35
N ALA A 453 9.55 -19.78 5.35
CA ALA A 453 8.39 -20.66 5.21
C ALA A 453 7.36 -20.12 4.21
N LEU A 454 7.18 -18.79 4.19
CA LEU A 454 6.34 -18.07 3.22
C LEU A 454 7.00 -17.93 1.83
N GLY A 455 8.30 -18.20 1.71
CA GLY A 455 9.06 -18.08 0.47
C GLY A 455 9.70 -16.71 0.25
N TYR A 456 9.89 -15.91 1.31
CA TYR A 456 10.45 -14.57 1.26
C TYR A 456 11.84 -14.48 1.90
N ASP A 457 12.62 -13.50 1.46
CA ASP A 457 13.92 -13.14 2.04
C ASP A 457 13.83 -11.80 2.78
N LEU A 458 14.08 -11.80 4.09
CA LEU A 458 14.10 -10.56 4.90
C LEU A 458 15.21 -9.59 4.49
N GLY A 459 16.26 -10.07 3.80
CA GLY A 459 17.31 -9.23 3.24
C GLY A 459 16.83 -8.35 2.10
N ALA A 460 15.77 -8.75 1.41
CA ALA A 460 15.15 -7.98 0.33
C ALA A 460 14.10 -6.97 0.83
N ALA A 461 13.84 -6.91 2.14
CA ALA A 461 12.82 -6.04 2.69
C ALA A 461 13.16 -4.55 2.49
N ARG A 462 12.23 -3.79 1.92
CA ARG A 462 12.31 -2.35 1.73
C ARG A 462 12.26 -1.62 3.07
N GLU A 463 13.11 -0.63 3.28
CA GLU A 463 13.10 0.15 4.51
C GLU A 463 12.13 1.33 4.38
N LEU A 464 11.18 1.44 5.31
CA LEU A 464 10.15 2.49 5.28
C LEU A 464 9.98 3.18 6.64
N PRO A 465 9.70 4.49 6.67
CA PRO A 465 9.37 5.20 7.90
C PRO A 465 8.14 4.60 8.59
N SER A 466 8.23 4.41 9.91
CA SER A 466 7.12 3.90 10.73
C SER A 466 5.78 4.66 10.58
N PRO A 467 5.75 6.00 10.38
CA PRO A 467 4.49 6.72 10.15
C PRO A 467 3.72 6.23 8.91
N LEU A 468 4.42 5.82 7.85
CA LEU A 468 3.80 5.28 6.64
C LEU A 468 3.15 3.92 6.92
N LEU A 469 3.85 3.06 7.66
CA LEU A 469 3.32 1.77 8.10
C LEU A 469 2.18 1.92 9.12
N ALA A 470 2.07 3.04 9.82
CA ALA A 470 0.98 3.33 10.73
C ALA A 470 -0.34 3.68 10.02
N MET A 471 -0.29 3.94 8.70
CA MET A 471 -1.47 4.14 7.86
C MET A 471 -2.18 2.83 7.48
N LEU A 472 -1.51 1.69 7.63
CA LEU A 472 -2.07 0.37 7.33
C LEU A 472 -2.72 -0.27 8.56
N PRO A 473 -3.90 -0.91 8.40
CA PRO A 473 -4.44 -1.86 9.37
C PRO A 473 -3.46 -3.00 9.64
N THR A 474 -3.46 -3.52 10.87
CA THR A 474 -2.51 -4.56 11.31
C THR A 474 -3.23 -5.89 11.50
N GLY A 475 -2.86 -6.90 10.71
CA GLY A 475 -3.33 -8.27 10.86
C GLY A 475 -2.56 -9.06 11.93
N PRO A 476 -2.92 -10.33 12.17
CA PRO A 476 -2.21 -11.20 13.10
C PRO A 476 -0.76 -11.46 12.68
N ASP A 477 0.07 -11.84 13.64
CA ASP A 477 1.47 -12.16 13.42
C ASP A 477 1.60 -13.48 12.64
N LEU A 478 2.46 -13.52 11.61
CA LEU A 478 2.68 -14.70 10.76
C LEU A 478 3.69 -15.67 11.39
N SER A 479 3.32 -16.22 12.55
CA SER A 479 4.15 -17.12 13.35
C SER A 479 3.91 -18.59 12.99
N PRO A 480 4.96 -19.38 12.67
CA PRO A 480 4.83 -20.83 12.46
C PRO A 480 4.23 -21.55 13.67
N GLN A 481 4.56 -21.12 14.88
CA GLN A 481 4.04 -21.73 16.10
C GLN A 481 2.52 -21.50 16.25
N ASP A 482 2.06 -20.28 15.98
CA ASP A 482 0.63 -19.94 16.09
C ASP A 482 -0.18 -20.60 14.98
N ALA A 483 0.41 -20.78 13.79
CA ALA A 483 -0.19 -21.57 12.73
C ALA A 483 -0.44 -23.03 13.15
N VAL A 484 0.54 -23.69 13.78
CA VAL A 484 0.37 -25.08 14.27
C VAL A 484 -0.66 -25.16 15.40
N LEU A 485 -0.67 -24.18 16.31
CA LEU A 485 -1.57 -24.15 17.47
C LEU A 485 -2.97 -23.63 17.16
N GLY A 486 -3.17 -23.01 16.00
CA GLY A 486 -4.42 -22.36 15.62
C GLY A 486 -4.74 -21.10 16.44
N ARG A 487 -3.70 -20.34 16.82
CA ARG A 487 -3.79 -19.10 17.59
C ARG A 487 -3.65 -17.88 16.67
N SER A 488 -4.13 -16.74 17.13
CA SER A 488 -3.98 -15.45 16.47
C SER A 488 -3.61 -14.39 17.50
N ASP A 489 -2.33 -14.07 17.54
CA ASP A 489 -1.80 -12.95 18.33
C ASP A 489 -1.47 -11.78 17.41
N THR A 490 -1.50 -10.56 17.95
CA THR A 490 -1.17 -9.33 17.22
C THR A 490 -0.25 -8.49 18.11
N THR A 491 1.06 -8.70 17.98
CA THR A 491 2.07 -8.06 18.83
C THR A 491 2.72 -6.84 18.16
N GLY A 492 2.56 -6.71 16.82
CA GLY A 492 3.13 -5.64 16.01
C GLY A 492 2.34 -4.33 15.93
N THR A 493 1.23 -4.17 16.66
CA THR A 493 0.49 -2.90 16.70
C THR A 493 1.26 -1.92 17.59
N PRO A 494 1.84 -0.82 17.09
CA PRO A 494 2.27 0.25 17.97
C PRO A 494 1.03 0.67 18.76
N GLY A 495 1.10 0.72 20.09
CA GLY A 495 -0.01 1.26 20.87
C GLY A 495 -0.31 2.66 20.35
N CYS A 496 -1.37 2.82 19.57
CA CYS A 496 -1.70 4.10 18.97
C CYS A 496 -1.87 5.07 20.14
N ALA A 497 -1.02 6.10 20.20
CA ALA A 497 -1.13 7.09 21.27
C ALA A 497 -2.54 7.66 21.21
N THR A 498 -3.35 7.39 22.22
CA THR A 498 -4.67 8.01 22.36
C THR A 498 -4.44 9.52 22.35
N PRO A 499 -5.09 10.31 21.47
CA PRO A 499 -4.91 11.75 21.49
C PRO A 499 -5.30 12.28 22.86
N ALA A 500 -4.33 12.88 23.56
CA ALA A 500 -4.56 13.58 24.81
C ALA A 500 -5.31 14.88 24.49
N GLY A 501 -6.59 14.95 24.83
CA GLY A 501 -7.33 16.21 24.84
C GLY A 501 -8.67 16.17 24.12
N GLY A 502 -9.71 15.79 24.86
CA GLY A 502 -11.09 15.94 24.46
C GLY A 502 -11.97 15.68 25.67
N ALA A 503 -12.05 16.68 26.57
CA ALA A 503 -13.00 16.63 27.67
C ALA A 503 -14.41 16.50 27.08
N THR A 504 -15.00 15.31 27.21
CA THR A 504 -16.41 15.08 26.93
C THR A 504 -17.23 16.05 27.78
N PRO A 505 -18.07 16.94 27.20
CA PRO A 505 -19.00 17.71 28.02
C PRO A 505 -19.98 16.71 28.63
N ALA A 506 -20.06 16.72 29.96
CA ALA A 506 -21.01 15.93 30.72
C ALA A 506 -22.43 16.19 30.18
N ARG A 507 -23.02 15.16 29.58
CA ARG A 507 -24.42 15.19 29.15
C ARG A 507 -25.28 15.19 30.41
N THR A 508 -25.74 16.37 30.82
CA THR A 508 -26.69 16.54 31.92
C THR A 508 -27.97 15.79 31.55
N ALA A 509 -28.17 14.63 32.18
CA ALA A 509 -29.40 13.87 32.04
C ALA A 509 -30.54 14.62 32.74
N SER A 510 -31.36 15.32 31.96
CA SER A 510 -32.64 15.86 32.41
C SER A 510 -33.57 14.70 32.78
N ARG A 511 -33.83 14.53 34.08
CA ARG A 511 -34.88 13.65 34.62
C ARG A 511 -36.25 14.25 34.28
N ALA A 512 -36.86 13.77 33.21
CA ALA A 512 -38.30 13.93 33.01
C ALA A 512 -39.03 12.84 33.80
N ALA A 513 -39.67 13.24 34.90
CA ALA A 513 -40.52 12.39 35.72
C ALA A 513 -41.84 12.08 35.01
N ALA A 514 -42.04 10.83 34.60
CA ALA A 514 -43.35 10.31 34.25
C ALA A 514 -44.06 9.89 35.55
N ARG A 515 -45.04 10.70 35.99
CA ARG A 515 -45.97 10.36 37.06
C ARG A 515 -47.05 9.42 36.53
N THR A 516 -47.02 8.17 36.97
CA THR A 516 -48.13 7.22 36.84
C THR A 516 -49.23 7.61 37.82
N ALA A 517 -50.42 7.91 37.30
CA ALA A 517 -51.63 8.08 38.08
C ALA A 517 -52.21 6.70 38.44
N ALA A 518 -52.37 6.42 39.72
CA ALA A 518 -53.29 5.39 40.20
C ALA A 518 -53.95 5.88 41.49
N SER A 519 -55.27 5.88 41.43
CA SER A 519 -56.25 6.44 42.35
C SER A 519 -56.49 5.53 43.56
N THR A 520 -56.51 6.10 44.76
CA THR A 520 -57.25 5.59 45.96
C THR A 520 -57.21 6.70 47.01
N ALA A 521 -58.21 7.58 47.07
CA ALA A 521 -59.46 7.47 47.83
C ALA A 521 -59.34 7.82 49.33
N VAL A 522 -60.18 8.79 49.73
CA VAL A 522 -60.75 9.06 51.07
C VAL A 522 -60.02 10.02 52.04
N LEU A 523 -60.39 11.32 51.96
CA LEU A 523 -61.03 12.21 52.99
C LEU A 523 -60.89 11.89 54.51
N PRO A 524 -61.20 12.84 55.44
CA PRO A 524 -60.84 14.27 55.57
C PRO A 524 -60.56 14.69 57.05
N LYS A 525 -60.52 16.02 57.29
CA LYS A 525 -60.50 16.80 58.58
C LYS A 525 -59.10 17.02 59.16
N THR A 526 -58.64 18.23 59.45
CA THR A 526 -59.26 19.56 59.67
C THR A 526 -58.22 20.63 59.36
#